data_AF-A0A833QTW0-F1
#
_entry.id   AF-A0A833QTW0-F1
#
_cell.length_a   1.000
_cell.length_b   1.000
_cell.length_c   1.000
_cell.angle_alpha   90.00
_cell.angle_beta   90.00
_cell.angle_gamma   90.00
#
_symmetry.space_group_name_H-M   'P 1'
#
loop_
_entity.id
_entity.type
_entity.pdbx_description
1 polymer ?
#
loop_
_entity_poly.entity_id
_entity_poly.type
_entity_poly.pdbx_seq_one_letter_code
_entity_poly.pdbx_strand_id
1 'polypeptide(L)'
;MQLKDVMYDADDVIDLCQIKAKERLAGSSSHSRCGFPLLSCFGNPFFAHEIGSKIKDINSRLEGIAKRRTDLGLTQLPIFPTHGVRRVDSIISRKTDHLIVVDDIVGEKIEEDTEMLVSWLTEEEKGVGENVCVVAILGMGGIGKSTLAKTIFNDPRIEDEFQLKIWILQPKEVKA
;
A
#
# COMPACT_ATOMS: atom_id res chain seq x y z
N MET A 1 -14.19 -3.60 -10.57
CA MET A 1 -13.41 -4.14 -11.70
C MET A 1 -13.54 -3.28 -12.95
N GLN A 2 -14.74 -2.82 -13.34
CA GLN A 2 -14.99 -2.06 -14.57
C GLN A 2 -14.02 -0.89 -14.90
N LEU A 3 -13.62 -0.05 -13.94
CA LEU A 3 -12.64 1.01 -14.21
C LEU A 3 -11.25 0.43 -14.52
N LYS A 4 -10.82 -0.58 -13.77
CA LYS A 4 -9.55 -1.26 -13.97
C LYS A 4 -9.47 -1.88 -15.37
N ASP A 5 -10.57 -2.48 -15.81
CA ASP A 5 -10.66 -3.10 -17.12
C ASP A 5 -10.53 -2.05 -18.25
N VAL A 6 -11.19 -0.89 -18.11
CA VAL A 6 -11.06 0.23 -19.07
C VAL A 6 -9.64 0.80 -19.09
N MET A 7 -8.93 0.81 -17.95
CA MET A 7 -7.53 1.26 -17.91
C MET A 7 -6.60 0.28 -18.62
N TYR A 8 -6.81 -1.03 -18.50
CA TYR A 8 -6.04 -2.01 -19.28
C TYR A 8 -6.25 -1.84 -20.78
N ASP A 9 -7.49 -1.62 -21.22
CA ASP A 9 -7.78 -1.35 -22.64
C ASP A 9 -7.07 -0.07 -23.14
N ALA A 10 -6.89 0.93 -22.26
CA ALA A 10 -6.16 2.15 -22.58
C ALA A 10 -4.64 1.92 -22.68
N ASP A 11 -4.08 1.14 -21.76
CA ASP A 11 -2.67 0.73 -21.80
C ASP A 11 -2.37 -0.06 -23.08
N ASP A 12 -3.24 -1.00 -23.46
CA ASP A 12 -3.11 -1.77 -24.72
C ASP A 12 -3.07 -0.84 -25.95
N VAL A 13 -3.90 0.21 -25.98
CA VAL A 13 -3.90 1.20 -27.07
C VAL A 13 -2.60 1.99 -27.12
N ILE A 14 -2.05 2.36 -25.96
CA ILE A 14 -0.76 3.05 -25.86
C ILE A 14 0.36 2.13 -26.35
N ASP A 15 0.36 0.86 -25.95
CA ASP A 15 1.37 -0.13 -26.36
C ASP A 15 1.32 -0.40 -27.86
N LEU A 16 0.13 -0.53 -28.45
CA LEU A 16 -0.05 -0.64 -29.90
C LEU A 16 0.54 0.56 -30.64
N CYS A 17 0.36 1.77 -30.11
CA CYS A 17 0.95 2.98 -30.69
C CYS A 17 2.48 2.97 -30.58
N GLN A 18 3.03 2.52 -29.45
CA GLN A 18 4.48 2.38 -29.26
C GLN A 18 5.08 1.36 -30.23
N ILE A 19 4.45 0.19 -30.41
CA ILE A 19 4.89 -0.84 -31.35
C ILE A 19 4.91 -0.27 -32.77
N LYS A 20 3.83 0.38 -33.19
CA LYS A 20 3.71 0.94 -34.54
C LYS A 20 4.68 2.10 -34.80
N ALA A 21 4.93 2.94 -33.79
CA ALA A 21 5.94 3.99 -33.85
C ALA A 21 7.34 3.40 -34.05
N LYS A 22 7.69 2.34 -33.32
CA LYS A 22 8.99 1.64 -33.45
C LYS A 22 9.17 1.00 -34.83
N GLU A 23 8.15 0.35 -35.38
CA GLU A 23 8.20 -0.22 -36.75
C GLU A 23 8.56 0.82 -37.81
N ARG A 24 8.00 2.03 -37.69
CA ARG A 24 8.27 3.13 -38.63
C ARG A 24 9.67 3.71 -38.48
N LEU A 25 10.15 3.81 -37.24
CA LEU A 25 11.51 4.29 -36.96
C LEU A 25 12.57 3.29 -37.45
N ALA A 26 12.27 1.99 -37.43
CA ALA A 26 13.16 0.95 -37.96
C ALA A 26 13.19 0.89 -39.51
N GLY A 27 12.14 1.38 -40.19
CA GLY A 27 11.98 1.30 -41.65
C GLY A 27 12.30 2.58 -42.45
N SER A 28 12.69 3.69 -41.80
CA SER A 28 12.92 4.98 -42.49
C SER A 28 14.25 5.63 -42.12
N SER A 29 15.04 6.00 -43.13
CA SER A 29 16.25 6.82 -43.00
C SER A 29 15.97 8.34 -42.96
N SER A 30 14.69 8.76 -42.97
CA SER A 30 14.31 10.18 -43.01
C SER A 30 13.70 10.64 -41.69
N HIS A 31 14.50 11.42 -40.94
CA HIS A 31 14.11 12.02 -39.67
C HIS A 31 13.12 13.18 -39.87
N SER A 32 11.82 12.90 -39.80
CA SER A 32 10.85 13.93 -39.43
C SER A 32 10.71 13.96 -37.91
N ARG A 33 11.37 14.94 -37.29
CA ARG A 33 11.30 15.23 -35.85
C ARG A 33 9.92 15.79 -35.52
N CYS A 34 8.96 14.93 -35.20
CA CYS A 34 7.81 15.31 -34.39
C CYS A 34 8.16 15.02 -32.92
N GLY A 35 8.01 16.00 -32.04
CA GLY A 35 8.47 15.97 -30.64
C GLY A 35 7.83 14.92 -29.72
N PHE A 36 7.01 14.01 -30.26
CA PHE A 36 6.37 12.92 -29.52
C PHE A 36 6.46 11.62 -30.34
N PRO A 37 7.30 10.65 -29.93
CA PRO A 37 7.51 9.40 -30.66
C PRO A 37 6.21 8.65 -30.95
N LEU A 38 5.22 8.75 -30.04
CA LEU A 38 3.92 8.12 -30.18
C LEU A 38 3.11 8.66 -31.35
N LEU A 39 3.23 9.95 -31.71
CA LEU A 39 2.43 10.53 -32.80
C LEU A 39 2.82 9.98 -34.17
N SER A 40 4.03 9.41 -34.29
CA SER A 40 4.48 8.76 -35.52
C SER A 40 3.65 7.52 -35.87
N CYS A 41 2.95 6.90 -34.91
CA CYS A 41 2.06 5.78 -35.16
C CYS A 41 0.89 6.16 -36.10
N PHE A 42 0.44 7.43 -36.05
CA PHE A 42 -0.70 7.95 -36.80
C PHE A 42 -0.41 8.29 -38.27
N GLY A 43 0.82 8.03 -38.76
CA GLY A 43 1.16 8.27 -40.17
C GLY A 43 0.44 7.36 -41.17
N ASN A 44 -0.28 6.31 -40.73
CA ASN A 44 -1.16 5.51 -41.59
C ASN A 44 -2.62 5.90 -41.26
N PRO A 45 -3.42 6.38 -42.22
CA PRO A 45 -4.79 6.82 -41.96
C PRO A 45 -5.73 5.69 -41.50
N PHE A 46 -5.53 4.46 -42.00
CA PHE A 46 -6.30 3.30 -41.55
C PHE A 46 -5.99 2.93 -40.10
N PHE A 47 -4.70 2.91 -39.73
CA PHE A 47 -4.28 2.65 -38.35
C PHE A 47 -4.73 3.78 -37.40
N ALA A 48 -4.64 5.04 -37.84
CA ALA A 48 -5.10 6.18 -37.07
C ALA A 48 -6.61 6.13 -36.82
N HIS A 49 -7.39 5.69 -37.82
CA HIS A 49 -8.82 5.48 -37.68
C HIS A 49 -9.13 4.35 -36.68
N GLU A 50 -8.40 3.23 -36.74
CA GLU A 50 -8.55 2.11 -35.81
C GLU A 50 -8.28 2.51 -34.36
N ILE A 51 -7.13 3.16 -34.11
CA ILE A 51 -6.78 3.67 -32.77
C ILE A 51 -7.78 4.73 -32.31
N GLY A 52 -8.19 5.64 -33.20
CA GLY A 52 -9.21 6.64 -32.91
C GLY A 52 -10.54 6.01 -32.49
N SER A 53 -10.94 4.91 -33.14
CA SER A 53 -12.15 4.16 -32.76
C SER A 53 -12.01 3.51 -31.38
N LYS A 54 -10.85 2.92 -31.05
CA LYS A 54 -10.58 2.33 -29.73
C LYS A 54 -10.59 3.40 -28.62
N ILE A 55 -9.96 4.56 -28.86
CA ILE A 55 -9.98 5.70 -27.93
C ILE A 55 -11.41 6.19 -27.71
N LYS A 56 -12.22 6.26 -28.77
CA LYS A 56 -13.63 6.66 -28.67
C LYS A 56 -14.45 5.69 -27.81
N ASP A 57 -14.24 4.38 -27.96
CA ASP A 57 -14.90 3.37 -27.12
C ASP A 57 -14.49 3.50 -25.63
N ILE A 58 -13.19 3.62 -25.37
CA ILE A 58 -12.64 3.84 -24.02
C ILE A 58 -13.26 5.08 -23.37
N ASN A 59 -13.31 6.20 -24.09
CA ASN A 59 -13.90 7.45 -23.59
C ASN A 59 -15.39 7.29 -23.27
N SER A 60 -16.15 6.64 -24.15
CA SER A 60 -17.57 6.36 -23.93
C SER A 60 -17.80 5.51 -22.68
N ARG A 61 -16.99 4.46 -22.49
CA ARG A 61 -17.05 3.59 -21.30
C ARG A 61 -16.66 4.33 -20.02
N LEU A 62 -15.66 5.20 -20.08
CA LEU A 62 -15.25 6.03 -18.95
C LEU A 62 -16.33 7.04 -18.55
N GLU A 63 -16.98 7.67 -19.53
CA GLU A 63 -18.13 8.56 -19.30
C GLU A 63 -19.30 7.80 -18.65
N GLY A 64 -19.60 6.59 -19.13
CA GLY A 64 -20.61 5.72 -18.51
C GLY A 64 -20.27 5.29 -17.07
N ILE A 65 -18.98 5.13 -16.74
CA ILE A 65 -18.52 4.91 -15.37
C ILE A 65 -18.67 6.18 -14.53
N ALA A 66 -18.28 7.34 -15.05
CA ALA A 66 -18.37 8.63 -14.38
C ALA A 66 -19.84 8.99 -14.05
N LYS A 67 -20.76 8.76 -14.98
CA LYS A 67 -22.19 8.98 -14.76
C LYS A 67 -22.77 8.06 -13.69
N ARG A 68 -22.45 6.76 -13.73
CA ARG A 68 -22.89 5.83 -12.67
C ARG A 68 -22.29 6.17 -11.31
N ARG A 69 -21.07 6.72 -11.28
CA ARG A 69 -20.45 7.21 -10.04
C ARG A 69 -21.24 8.37 -9.45
N THR A 70 -21.69 9.33 -10.27
CA THR A 70 -22.54 10.44 -9.81
C THR A 70 -23.91 9.95 -9.35
N ASP A 71 -24.51 9.00 -10.08
CA ASP A 71 -25.82 8.42 -9.75
C ASP A 71 -25.79 7.66 -8.41
N LEU A 72 -24.66 7.03 -8.09
CA LEU A 72 -24.43 6.33 -6.81
C LEU A 72 -23.97 7.25 -5.68
N GLY A 73 -23.88 8.57 -5.88
CA GLY A 73 -23.46 9.51 -4.85
C GLY A 73 -21.99 9.36 -4.42
N LEU A 74 -21.14 8.72 -5.24
CA LEU A 74 -19.72 8.49 -4.96
C LEU A 74 -18.83 9.69 -5.34
N THR A 75 -19.43 10.88 -5.42
CA THR A 75 -18.75 12.15 -5.65
C THR A 75 -17.77 12.42 -4.52
N GLN A 76 -16.59 12.96 -4.83
CA GLN A 76 -15.63 13.32 -3.78
C GLN A 76 -16.29 14.28 -2.79
N LEU A 77 -16.07 14.04 -1.48
CA LEU A 77 -16.26 15.06 -0.46
C LEU A 77 -15.58 16.35 -0.94
N PRO A 78 -16.21 17.52 -0.81
CA PRO A 78 -15.65 18.77 -1.30
C PRO A 78 -14.26 18.96 -0.69
N ILE A 79 -13.24 18.91 -1.53
CA ILE A 79 -11.91 19.42 -1.19
C ILE A 79 -12.09 20.94 -1.11
N PHE A 80 -12.34 21.43 0.10
CA PHE A 80 -12.28 22.86 0.37
C PHE A 80 -10.92 23.40 -0.12
N PRO A 81 -10.87 24.54 -0.82
CA PRO A 81 -9.62 25.16 -1.21
C PRO A 81 -9.00 25.82 0.03
N THR A 82 -8.46 25.03 0.94
CA THR A 82 -7.53 25.52 1.95
C THR A 82 -6.13 25.39 1.40
N HIS A 83 -5.51 26.54 1.18
CA HIS A 83 -4.07 26.70 0.98
C HIS A 83 -3.28 25.74 1.88
N GLY A 84 -2.33 25.02 1.27
CA GLY A 84 -1.46 24.07 1.96
C GLY A 84 -1.96 22.64 1.83
N VAL A 85 -1.41 21.94 0.85
CA VAL A 85 -1.48 20.49 0.72
C VAL A 85 -0.86 19.85 1.96
N ARG A 86 -1.62 19.73 3.06
CA ARG A 86 -1.53 18.55 3.91
C ARG A 86 -2.38 17.52 3.22
N ARG A 87 -1.72 16.72 2.36
CA ARG A 87 -2.20 15.37 2.09
C ARG A 87 -2.57 14.80 3.44
N VAL A 88 -3.85 14.52 3.66
CA VAL A 88 -4.27 13.76 4.82
C VAL A 88 -3.44 12.49 4.76
N ASP A 89 -2.52 12.38 5.71
CA ASP A 89 -1.60 11.27 5.89
C ASP A 89 -2.37 9.98 6.20
N SER A 90 -3.14 9.48 5.23
CA SER A 90 -3.74 8.15 5.28
C SER A 90 -2.68 7.05 5.36
N ILE A 91 -1.41 7.42 5.16
CA ILE A 91 -0.21 6.58 5.29
C ILE A 91 0.26 6.48 6.76
N ILE A 92 -0.05 7.44 7.64
CA ILE A 92 0.49 7.52 9.02
C ILE A 92 -0.49 6.99 10.09
N SER A 93 -1.68 6.51 9.74
CA SER A 93 -2.71 6.16 10.75
C SER A 93 -2.74 4.69 11.20
N ARG A 94 -1.72 3.88 10.92
CA ARG A 94 -1.50 2.63 11.66
C ARG A 94 -0.39 2.84 12.68
N LYS A 95 -0.67 3.66 13.69
CA LYS A 95 0.22 3.85 14.83
C LYS A 95 -0.07 2.77 15.86
N THR A 96 0.94 1.98 16.16
CA THR A 96 0.98 1.18 17.38
C THR A 96 1.92 1.90 18.34
N ASP A 97 1.34 2.62 19.29
CA ASP A 97 2.06 3.23 20.42
C ASP A 97 2.30 2.18 21.51
N HIS A 98 3.34 2.33 22.34
CA HIS A 98 3.64 1.43 23.45
C HIS A 98 2.71 1.69 24.62
N LEU A 99 2.08 2.86 24.66
CA LEU A 99 1.09 3.20 25.67
C LEU A 99 -0.09 2.22 25.58
N ILE A 100 -0.32 1.50 26.67
CA ILE A 100 -1.49 0.63 26.86
C ILE A 100 -2.41 1.31 27.87
N VAL A 101 -3.70 1.33 27.58
CA VAL A 101 -4.74 1.49 28.60
C VAL A 101 -5.04 0.08 29.09
N VAL A 102 -4.45 -0.31 30.22
CA VAL A 102 -4.47 -1.71 30.73
C VAL A 102 -5.90 -2.15 31.07
N ASP A 103 -6.77 -1.21 31.46
CA ASP A 103 -8.17 -1.45 31.84
C ASP A 103 -9.05 -2.07 30.73
N ASP A 104 -8.66 -1.98 29.45
CA ASP A 104 -9.45 -2.49 28.34
C ASP A 104 -9.02 -3.91 27.88
N ILE A 105 -8.01 -4.52 28.51
CA ILE A 105 -7.51 -5.85 28.16
C ILE A 105 -8.21 -6.91 29.03
N VAL A 106 -8.87 -7.87 28.37
CA VAL A 106 -9.56 -8.98 29.04
C VAL A 106 -9.26 -10.31 28.37
N GLY A 107 -9.11 -11.37 29.17
CA GLY A 107 -9.07 -12.75 28.70
C GLY A 107 -8.01 -13.61 29.38
N GLU A 108 -8.43 -14.79 29.86
CA GLU A 108 -7.55 -15.77 30.54
C GLU A 108 -6.33 -16.14 29.69
N LYS A 109 -6.52 -16.36 28.38
CA LYS A 109 -5.42 -16.73 27.49
C LYS A 109 -4.33 -15.64 27.37
N ILE A 110 -4.69 -14.36 27.35
CA ILE A 110 -3.67 -13.30 27.25
C ILE A 110 -2.91 -13.17 28.57
N GLU A 111 -3.56 -13.45 29.70
CA GLU A 111 -2.92 -13.50 31.02
C GLU A 111 -1.94 -14.68 31.09
N GLU A 112 -2.36 -15.89 30.69
CA GLU A 112 -1.51 -17.09 30.62
C GLU A 112 -0.31 -16.91 29.69
N ASP A 113 -0.54 -16.43 28.46
CA ASP A 113 0.52 -16.21 27.46
C ASP A 113 1.50 -15.12 27.94
N THR A 114 1.02 -14.09 28.65
CA THR A 114 1.87 -13.04 29.23
C THR A 114 2.73 -13.60 30.35
N GLU A 115 2.14 -14.33 31.29
CA GLU A 115 2.86 -14.92 32.42
C GLU A 115 3.97 -15.86 31.95
N MET A 116 3.63 -16.77 31.03
CA MET A 116 4.59 -17.72 30.44
C MET A 116 5.76 -17.02 29.73
N LEU A 117 5.49 -15.97 28.96
CA LEU A 117 6.54 -15.27 28.21
C LEU A 117 7.38 -14.37 29.11
N VAL A 118 6.79 -13.72 30.11
CA VAL A 118 7.52 -12.88 31.06
C VAL A 118 8.44 -13.74 31.91
N SER A 119 7.94 -14.85 32.48
CA SER A 119 8.77 -15.75 33.29
C SER A 119 9.97 -16.25 32.49
N TRP A 120 9.75 -16.69 31.25
CA TRP A 120 10.81 -17.18 30.39
C TRP A 120 11.83 -16.09 29.98
N LEU A 121 11.38 -14.84 29.83
CA LEU A 121 12.27 -13.71 29.53
C LEU A 121 13.13 -13.32 30.74
N THR A 122 12.61 -13.44 31.96
CA THR A 122 13.27 -13.06 33.22
C THR A 122 13.96 -14.20 33.97
N GLU A 123 13.87 -15.45 33.48
CA GLU A 123 14.55 -16.58 34.11
C GLU A 123 16.09 -16.43 34.05
N GLU A 124 16.71 -16.43 35.24
CA GLU A 124 18.16 -16.22 35.47
C GLU A 124 19.05 -17.35 34.91
N GLU A 125 18.48 -18.49 34.51
CA GLU A 125 19.25 -19.68 34.06
C GLU A 125 19.79 -19.57 32.62
N LYS A 126 20.03 -18.35 32.13
CA LYS A 126 20.79 -18.10 30.90
C LYS A 126 22.27 -18.22 31.23
N GLY A 127 22.72 -19.48 31.26
CA GLY A 127 24.12 -19.85 31.48
C GLY A 127 25.09 -18.96 30.70
N VAL A 128 26.09 -18.47 31.44
CA VAL A 128 27.33 -17.78 31.02
C VAL A 128 27.59 -17.88 29.51
N GLY A 129 27.04 -16.94 28.75
CA GLY A 129 27.23 -16.82 27.30
C GLY A 129 26.35 -15.72 26.71
N GLU A 130 26.91 -14.91 25.82
CA GLU A 130 26.24 -13.82 25.09
C GLU A 130 25.17 -14.37 24.10
N ASN A 131 24.11 -14.97 24.61
CA ASN A 131 23.06 -15.57 23.80
C ASN A 131 21.90 -14.59 23.61
N VAL A 132 21.70 -14.14 22.36
CA VAL A 132 20.56 -13.30 21.98
C VAL A 132 19.29 -14.17 21.92
N CYS A 133 18.28 -13.84 22.72
CA CYS A 133 16.95 -14.47 22.67
C CYS A 133 16.05 -13.73 21.67
N VAL A 134 15.35 -14.47 20.80
CA VAL A 134 14.39 -13.92 19.84
C VAL A 134 13.05 -14.61 19.98
N VAL A 135 11.99 -13.84 20.20
CA VAL A 135 10.60 -14.32 20.30
C VAL A 135 9.77 -13.78 19.13
N ALA A 136 9.04 -14.66 18.44
CA ALA A 136 8.18 -14.30 17.33
C ALA A 136 6.71 -14.60 17.65
N ILE A 137 5.85 -13.56 17.62
CA ILE A 137 4.40 -13.69 17.84
C ILE A 137 3.70 -13.76 16.47
N LEU A 138 3.15 -14.93 16.13
CA LEU A 138 2.50 -15.20 14.85
C LEU A 138 0.99 -15.38 15.01
N GLY A 139 0.22 -15.04 13.97
CA GLY A 139 -1.23 -15.17 13.99
C GLY A 139 -1.97 -14.22 13.05
N MET A 140 -3.27 -14.46 12.89
CA MET A 140 -4.14 -13.69 11.98
C MET A 140 -4.22 -12.19 12.35
N GLY A 141 -4.60 -11.35 11.39
CA GLY A 141 -4.87 -9.93 11.65
C GLY A 141 -5.96 -9.76 12.71
N GLY A 142 -5.81 -8.79 13.62
CA GLY A 142 -6.81 -8.49 14.65
C GLY A 142 -6.82 -9.41 15.87
N ILE A 143 -6.04 -10.50 15.89
CA ILE A 143 -6.04 -11.48 17.00
C ILE A 143 -5.40 -10.98 18.31
N GLY A 144 -4.86 -9.76 18.35
CA GLY A 144 -4.23 -9.21 19.56
C GLY A 144 -2.72 -9.40 19.70
N LYS A 145 -1.99 -9.81 18.65
CA LYS A 145 -0.51 -9.97 18.69
C LYS A 145 0.23 -8.75 19.24
N SER A 146 -0.11 -7.57 18.72
CA SER A 146 0.49 -6.31 19.18
C SER A 146 0.03 -5.98 20.59
N THR A 147 -1.16 -6.40 21.01
CA THR A 147 -1.63 -6.23 22.39
C THR A 147 -0.78 -7.05 23.34
N LEU A 148 -0.61 -8.36 23.08
CA LEU A 148 0.25 -9.24 23.88
C LEU A 148 1.69 -8.73 23.97
N ALA A 149 2.28 -8.33 22.84
CA ALA A 149 3.63 -7.77 22.81
C ALA A 149 3.76 -6.52 23.70
N LYS A 150 2.77 -5.63 23.69
CA LYS A 150 2.78 -4.47 24.57
C LYS A 150 2.62 -4.87 26.04
N THR A 151 1.69 -5.79 26.35
CA THR A 151 1.45 -6.25 27.73
C THR A 151 2.74 -6.75 28.35
N ILE A 152 3.49 -7.57 27.63
CA ILE A 152 4.83 -8.06 28.04
C ILE A 152 5.81 -6.90 28.18
N PHE A 153 5.89 -5.99 27.18
CA PHE A 153 6.83 -4.86 27.20
C PHE A 153 6.65 -3.94 28.42
N ASN A 154 5.41 -3.77 28.88
CA ASN A 154 5.04 -2.94 30.03
C ASN A 154 4.88 -3.74 31.35
N ASP A 155 5.19 -5.05 31.36
CA ASP A 155 5.17 -5.84 32.60
C ASP A 155 6.27 -5.32 33.54
N PRO A 156 5.98 -5.06 34.83
CA PRO A 156 6.97 -4.56 35.79
C PRO A 156 8.23 -5.43 35.88
N ARG A 157 8.09 -6.76 35.77
CA ARG A 157 9.23 -7.69 35.84
C ARG A 157 10.18 -7.51 34.66
N ILE A 158 9.65 -7.16 33.49
CA ILE A 158 10.45 -6.83 32.30
C ILE A 158 11.12 -5.46 32.45
N GLU A 159 10.50 -4.53 33.17
CA GLU A 159 11.13 -3.24 33.49
C GLU A 159 12.30 -3.38 34.46
N ASP A 160 12.17 -4.26 35.46
CA ASP A 160 13.21 -4.50 36.46
C ASP A 160 14.41 -5.27 35.88
N GLU A 161 14.17 -6.23 34.97
CA GLU A 161 15.21 -7.06 34.37
C GLU A 161 16.00 -6.33 33.25
N PHE A 162 15.32 -5.53 32.41
CA PHE A 162 15.92 -4.91 31.23
C PHE A 162 16.16 -3.41 31.39
N GLN A 163 17.43 -3.02 31.57
CA GLN A 163 17.85 -1.60 31.69
C GLN A 163 17.45 -0.72 30.51
N LEU A 164 17.35 -1.30 29.31
CA LEU A 164 16.96 -0.59 28.09
C LEU A 164 15.88 -1.36 27.34
N LYS A 165 14.74 -0.70 27.13
CA LYS A 165 13.62 -1.22 26.35
C LYS A 165 13.36 -0.28 25.18
N ILE A 166 13.36 -0.83 23.96
CA ILE A 166 13.09 -0.08 22.73
C ILE A 166 11.93 -0.75 22.03
N TRP A 167 10.93 0.04 21.61
CA TRP A 167 9.93 -0.44 20.69
C TRP A 167 9.86 0.41 19.43
N ILE A 168 9.91 -0.32 18.32
CA ILE A 168 10.04 0.22 16.97
C ILE A 168 8.83 -0.24 16.19
N LEU A 169 8.10 0.72 15.62
CA LEU A 169 7.04 0.45 14.67
C LEU A 169 7.58 0.60 13.26
N GLN A 170 7.53 -0.48 12.47
CA GLN A 170 7.81 -0.41 11.04
C GLN A 170 6.49 -0.38 10.26
N PRO A 171 6.04 0.80 9.78
CA PRO A 171 4.88 0.84 8.90
C PRO A 171 5.19 0.10 7.60
N LYS A 172 4.21 -0.67 7.09
CA LYS A 172 4.33 -1.27 5.76
C LYS A 172 4.35 -0.15 4.72
N GLU A 173 5.48 0.06 4.07
CA GLU A 173 5.51 0.79 2.81
C GLU A 173 4.76 -0.04 1.77
N VAL A 174 3.64 0.49 1.29
CA VAL A 174 3.00 -0.05 0.09
C VAL A 174 3.82 0.47 -1.07
N LYS A 175 4.63 -0.39 -1.69
CA LYS A 175 5.23 -0.07 -2.99
C LYS A 175 4.08 0.17 -3.97
N ALA A 176 3.97 1.42 -4.42
CA ALA A 176 3.06 1.83 -5.49
C ALA A 176 3.52 1.25 -6.82
#